data_AF-A0A178MEW0-F1
#
_entry.id   AF-A0A178MEW0-F1
#
_cell.length_a   1.000
_cell.length_b   1.000
_cell.length_c   1.000
_cell.angle_alpha   90.00
_cell.angle_beta   90.00
_cell.angle_gamma   90.00
#
_symmetry.space_group_name_H-M   'P 1'
#
loop_
_entity.id
_entity.type
_entity.pdbx_description
1 polymer ?
#
loop_
_entity_poly.entity_id
_entity_poly.type
_entity_poly.pdbx_seq_one_letter_code
_entity_poly.pdbx_strand_id
1 'polypeptide(L)'
;MKQIINRLSALRQLLPSLSLTFAGIVLLSLGVAYLFIHAYRTVEGLPEVVWWLTLQFLPRPLRGILLLGVGLFVLAGGIWQLSGVVVIPRPSQLPADGELVLGYDRAKRPRRIAVVSGGAGMLVLSSLSEQVDRMTCIVPVTDPVEYYYRASGLLNQPNVYYVVPTPVPLEVIAELDDGTLIDVRHIYLHPELAERRVQHLRLTQADPPPLTRVAIESLHEADAIVLGPGSLFESILPNFLLAEFAEAVRASPAKKIFVCNLMTEPGRTTGFRVADHIRAIKEYAGITPDYVLVNAQRIDPETTRIYAAANQTPVYLDPGDYEELAALPGDTHGQRGVIIEGSMVIETDLAAAVIQYTTSLDNPQQSRAVRVLRHDGQKLAAALLELLRRV
;
A
#
# COMPACT_ATOMS: atom_id res chain seq x y z
N MET A 1 9.37 23.03 23.46
CA MET A 1 10.63 23.77 23.74
C MET A 1 11.89 22.88 23.66
N LYS A 2 11.97 21.73 24.34
CA LYS A 2 13.14 20.81 24.26
C LYS A 2 13.50 20.33 22.83
N GLN A 3 12.52 20.10 21.95
CA GLN A 3 12.78 19.70 20.55
C GLN A 3 13.39 20.82 19.69
N ILE A 4 13.11 22.10 19.98
CA ILE A 4 13.68 23.25 19.26
C ILE A 4 15.14 23.46 19.70
N ILE A 5 15.42 23.31 21.00
CA ILE A 5 16.76 23.40 21.57
C ILE A 5 17.68 22.29 21.01
N ASN A 6 17.15 21.07 20.82
CA ASN A 6 17.90 19.97 20.20
C ASN A 6 18.10 20.13 18.67
N ARG A 7 17.22 20.85 17.96
CA ARG A 7 17.44 21.19 16.54
C ARG A 7 18.53 22.27 16.39
N LEU A 8 18.60 23.22 17.32
CA LEU A 8 19.63 24.25 17.35
C LEU A 8 21.03 23.69 17.71
N SER A 9 21.11 22.62 18.49
CA SER A 9 22.40 22.00 18.84
C SER A 9 23.06 21.29 17.65
N ALA A 10 22.28 20.70 16.73
CA ALA A 10 22.79 20.09 15.50
C ALA A 10 23.37 21.14 14.53
N LEU A 11 22.74 22.32 14.41
CA LEU A 11 23.27 23.44 13.63
C LEU A 11 24.58 23.99 14.22
N ARG A 12 24.75 23.91 15.54
CA ARG A 12 25.97 24.37 16.23
C ARG A 12 27.21 23.56 15.83
N GLN A 13 27.05 22.28 15.46
CA GLN A 13 28.16 21.44 14.99
C GLN A 13 28.63 21.78 13.57
N LEU A 14 27.74 22.33 12.73
CA LEU A 14 28.07 22.77 11.38
C LEU A 14 28.72 24.17 11.34
N LEU A 15 28.49 24.97 12.37
CA LEU A 15 28.97 26.34 12.49
C LEU A 15 30.50 26.51 12.29
N PRO A 16 31.39 25.68 12.89
CA PRO A 16 32.83 25.81 12.67
C PRO A 16 33.26 25.48 11.23
N SER A 17 32.64 24.49 10.57
CA SER A 17 32.98 24.13 9.19
C SER A 17 32.50 25.19 8.20
N LEU A 18 31.30 25.75 8.44
CA LEU A 18 30.75 26.86 7.66
C LEU A 18 31.56 28.14 7.84
N SER A 19 31.97 28.47 9.06
CA SER A 19 32.77 29.66 9.32
C SER A 19 34.16 29.56 8.70
N LEU A 20 34.79 28.38 8.72
CA LEU A 20 36.07 28.13 8.07
C LEU A 20 35.96 28.24 6.54
N THR A 21 34.91 27.67 5.96
CA THR A 21 34.64 27.75 4.52
C THR A 21 34.38 29.20 4.09
N PHE A 22 33.57 29.93 4.87
CA PHE A 22 33.31 31.35 4.64
C PHE A 22 34.59 32.18 4.71
N ALA A 23 35.42 31.98 5.74
CA ALA A 23 36.72 32.65 5.86
C ALA A 23 37.65 32.35 4.67
N GLY A 24 37.67 31.10 4.20
CA GLY A 24 38.44 30.69 3.02
C GLY A 24 37.98 31.41 1.74
N ILE A 25 36.67 31.51 1.51
CA ILE A 25 36.10 32.21 0.35
C ILE A 25 36.41 33.71 0.41
N VAL A 26 36.30 34.33 1.59
CA VAL A 26 36.64 35.75 1.77
C VAL A 26 38.12 36.01 1.48
N LEU A 27 39.02 35.17 1.99
CA LEU A 27 40.46 35.32 1.73
C LEU A 27 40.79 35.10 0.25
N LEU A 28 40.19 34.11 -0.40
CA LEU A 28 40.41 33.82 -1.82
C LEU A 28 39.88 34.95 -2.70
N SER A 29 38.66 35.43 -2.45
CA SER A 29 38.08 36.57 -3.18
C SER A 29 38.92 37.84 -3.03
N LEU A 30 39.44 38.11 -1.83
CA LEU A 30 40.32 39.24 -1.58
C LEU A 30 41.66 39.10 -2.33
N GLY A 31 42.27 37.91 -2.32
CA GLY A 31 43.51 37.62 -3.05
C GLY A 31 43.34 37.81 -4.57
N VAL A 32 42.26 37.29 -5.13
CA VAL A 32 41.90 37.48 -6.54
C VAL A 32 41.71 38.96 -6.85
N ALA A 33 41.00 39.71 -6.00
CA ALA A 33 40.80 41.14 -6.19
C ALA A 33 42.14 41.92 -6.24
N TYR A 34 43.09 41.59 -5.37
CA TYR A 34 44.42 42.21 -5.40
C TYR A 34 45.20 41.87 -6.68
N LEU A 35 45.15 40.62 -7.15
CA LEU A 35 45.78 40.22 -8.42
C LEU A 35 45.16 40.97 -9.61
N PHE A 36 43.84 41.12 -9.65
CA PHE A 36 43.15 41.90 -10.68
C PHE A 36 43.54 43.38 -10.63
N ILE A 37 43.62 43.98 -9.45
CA ILE A 37 44.05 45.38 -9.29
C ILE A 37 45.50 45.54 -9.77
N HIS A 38 46.38 44.59 -9.45
CA HIS A 38 47.77 44.61 -9.91
C HIS A 38 47.86 44.50 -11.43
N ALA A 39 47.23 43.49 -12.04
CA ALA A 39 47.19 43.30 -13.49
C ALA A 39 46.64 44.53 -14.22
N TYR A 40 45.60 45.15 -13.67
CA TYR A 40 45.02 46.37 -14.22
C TYR A 40 45.95 47.60 -14.16
N ARG A 41 46.86 47.64 -13.19
CA ARG A 41 47.80 48.77 -13.01
C ARG A 41 49.13 48.58 -13.74
N THR A 42 49.51 47.34 -14.05
CA THR A 42 50.82 47.02 -14.62
C THR A 42 50.78 46.60 -16.07
N VAL A 43 49.64 46.10 -16.57
CA VAL A 43 49.50 45.63 -17.96
C VAL A 43 48.80 46.70 -18.78
N GLU A 44 49.55 47.38 -19.65
CA GLU A 44 49.01 48.30 -20.66
C GLU A 44 48.46 47.50 -21.85
N GLY A 45 47.26 47.86 -22.34
CA GLY A 45 46.65 47.23 -23.52
C GLY A 45 45.68 46.07 -23.26
N LEU A 46 44.91 46.11 -22.17
CA LEU A 46 43.85 45.11 -21.94
C LEU A 46 42.76 45.16 -23.02
N PRO A 47 42.22 44.02 -23.48
CA PRO A 47 41.15 43.97 -24.48
C PRO A 47 39.90 44.75 -24.06
N GLU A 48 39.19 45.38 -25.03
CA GLU A 48 37.96 46.15 -24.77
C GLU A 48 36.86 45.35 -24.06
N VAL A 49 36.86 44.03 -24.19
CA VAL A 49 35.93 43.12 -23.50
C VAL A 49 36.03 43.27 -21.97
N VAL A 50 37.23 43.55 -21.45
CA VAL A 50 37.46 43.75 -20.01
C VAL A 50 36.77 45.01 -19.50
N TRP A 51 36.65 46.04 -20.33
CA TRP A 51 35.97 47.30 -19.99
C TRP A 51 34.48 47.08 -19.72
N TRP A 52 33.81 46.27 -20.57
CA TRP A 52 32.41 45.89 -20.41
C TRP A 52 32.19 44.94 -19.24
N LEU A 53 33.02 43.90 -19.10
CA LEU A 53 32.93 42.92 -18.01
C LEU A 53 33.12 43.54 -16.62
N THR A 54 33.97 44.56 -16.51
CA THR A 54 34.26 45.23 -15.23
C THR A 54 33.43 46.49 -15.00
N LEU A 55 32.40 46.73 -15.83
CA LEU A 55 31.40 47.81 -15.71
C LEU A 55 32.04 49.20 -15.57
N GLN A 56 33.05 49.50 -16.37
CA GLN A 56 33.86 50.73 -16.20
C GLN A 56 33.14 52.02 -16.58
N PHE A 57 32.05 51.93 -17.35
CA PHE A 57 31.18 53.08 -17.63
C PHE A 57 30.45 53.60 -16.38
N LEU A 58 30.45 52.84 -15.28
CA LEU A 58 29.82 53.23 -14.03
C LEU A 58 30.85 53.84 -13.04
N PRO A 59 30.48 54.88 -12.28
CA PRO A 59 31.33 55.40 -11.22
C PRO A 59 31.72 54.30 -10.21
N ARG A 60 32.97 54.37 -9.73
CA ARG A 60 33.55 53.38 -8.79
C ARG A 60 32.64 52.99 -7.60
N PRO A 61 31.98 53.92 -6.88
CA PRO A 61 31.11 53.54 -5.77
C PRO A 61 29.84 52.80 -6.24
N LEU A 62 29.26 53.21 -7.37
CA LEU A 62 28.05 52.59 -7.95
C LEU A 62 28.31 51.15 -8.41
N ARG A 63 29.48 50.88 -9.00
CA ARG A 63 29.87 49.51 -9.38
C ARG A 63 29.95 48.58 -8.17
N GLY A 64 30.52 49.05 -7.07
CA GLY A 64 30.62 48.28 -5.83
C GLY A 64 29.25 47.93 -5.25
N ILE A 65 28.35 48.92 -5.20
CA ILE A 65 26.97 48.74 -4.72
C ILE A 65 26.20 47.75 -5.60
N LEU A 66 26.34 47.85 -6.92
CA LEU A 66 25.64 46.98 -7.87
C LEU A 66 26.10 45.52 -7.74
N LEU A 67 27.41 45.28 -7.69
CA LEU A 67 27.94 43.93 -7.52
C LEU A 67 27.58 43.31 -6.17
N LEU A 68 27.58 44.12 -5.10
CA LEU A 68 27.16 43.68 -3.77
C LEU A 68 25.67 43.34 -3.73
N GLY A 69 24.82 44.16 -4.37
CA GLY A 69 23.38 43.90 -4.48
C GLY A 69 23.06 42.64 -5.28
N VAL A 70 23.68 42.45 -6.45
CA VAL A 70 23.51 41.23 -7.27
C VAL A 70 24.00 39.99 -6.50
N GLY A 71 25.16 40.08 -5.83
CA GLY A 71 25.69 38.99 -5.01
C GLY A 71 24.73 38.58 -3.89
N LEU A 72 24.15 39.55 -3.18
CA LEU A 72 23.18 39.29 -2.12
C LEU A 72 21.90 38.63 -2.65
N PHE A 73 21.42 39.05 -3.83
CA PHE A 73 20.25 38.47 -4.47
C PHE A 73 20.47 37.02 -4.90
N VAL A 74 21.60 36.71 -5.53
CA VAL A 74 21.97 35.33 -5.92
C VAL A 74 22.10 34.44 -4.68
N LEU A 75 22.71 34.94 -3.61
CA LEU A 75 22.85 34.20 -2.36
C LEU A 75 21.49 33.91 -1.72
N ALA A 76 20.57 34.88 -1.71
CA ALA A 76 19.20 34.68 -1.23
C ALA A 76 18.45 33.63 -2.06
N GLY A 77 18.59 33.67 -3.40
CA GLY A 77 18.03 32.66 -4.30
C GLY A 77 18.58 31.25 -4.04
N GLY A 78 19.89 31.12 -3.85
CA GLY A 78 20.54 29.84 -3.53
C GLY A 78 20.07 29.24 -2.19
N ILE A 79 19.94 30.08 -1.16
CA ILE A 79 19.39 29.65 0.14
C ILE A 79 17.93 29.21 -0.01
N TRP A 80 17.12 29.97 -0.76
CA TRP A 80 15.72 29.62 -0.98
C TRP A 80 15.56 28.29 -1.74
N GLN A 81 16.40 28.04 -2.74
CA GLN A 81 16.40 26.78 -3.48
C GLN A 81 16.82 25.59 -2.61
N LEU A 82 17.80 25.78 -1.71
CA LEU A 82 18.22 24.75 -0.75
C LEU A 82 17.17 24.47 0.34
N SER A 83 16.39 25.48 0.75
CA SER A 83 15.37 25.33 1.78
C SER A 83 14.24 24.35 1.40
N GLY A 84 14.01 24.13 0.10
CA GLY A 84 13.05 23.14 -0.40
C GLY A 84 13.56 21.70 -0.46
N VAL A 85 14.87 21.46 -0.34
CA VAL A 85 15.51 20.15 -0.57
C VAL A 85 15.86 19.42 0.74
N VAL A 86 15.89 20.11 1.87
CA VAL A 86 16.24 19.50 3.17
C VAL A 86 14.99 18.98 3.88
N VAL A 87 14.32 18.02 3.26
CA VAL A 87 13.45 17.07 3.99
C VAL A 87 14.19 15.74 3.97
N ILE A 88 15.06 15.54 4.96
CA ILE A 88 15.67 14.24 5.20
C ILE A 88 14.63 13.43 5.98
N PRO A 89 14.00 12.39 5.39
CA PRO A 89 13.16 11.49 6.17
C PRO A 89 14.04 10.77 7.19
N ARG A 90 13.55 10.71 8.42
CA ARG A 90 14.24 10.04 9.53
C ARG A 90 14.07 8.52 9.33
N PRO A 91 15.13 7.73 9.10
CA PRO A 91 15.01 6.29 9.16
C PRO A 91 14.67 5.89 10.59
N SER A 92 13.58 5.15 10.78
CA SER A 92 13.05 4.76 12.09
C SER A 92 13.79 3.59 12.74
N GLN A 93 14.77 2.97 12.07
CA GLN A 93 15.56 1.87 12.63
C GLN A 93 17.01 1.92 12.13
N LEU A 94 17.95 1.89 13.07
CA LEU A 94 19.35 1.55 12.82
C LEU A 94 19.47 0.02 12.95
N PRO A 95 20.00 -0.71 11.95
CA PRO A 95 20.42 -2.10 12.13
C PRO A 95 21.56 -2.17 13.14
N ALA A 96 21.58 -3.23 13.95
CA ALA A 96 22.56 -3.42 15.02
C ALA A 96 23.99 -3.72 14.54
N ASP A 97 24.22 -3.88 13.24
CA ASP A 97 25.52 -4.31 12.71
C ASP A 97 26.10 -3.23 11.79
N GLY A 98 27.23 -2.69 12.23
CA GLY A 98 27.94 -1.56 11.63
C GLY A 98 28.66 -1.88 10.33
N GLU A 99 27.93 -2.34 9.31
CA GLU A 99 28.39 -2.33 7.93
C GLU A 99 27.52 -1.39 7.11
N LEU A 100 27.98 -0.14 7.03
CA LEU A 100 27.42 0.88 6.14
C LEU A 100 27.83 0.54 4.71
N VAL A 101 27.29 -0.56 4.17
CA VAL A 101 27.33 -0.83 2.74
C VAL A 101 26.43 0.24 2.12
N LEU A 102 27.05 1.24 1.51
CA LEU A 102 26.45 2.16 0.54
C LEU A 102 26.07 1.34 -0.70
N GLY A 103 25.13 0.42 -0.50
CA GLY A 103 24.33 -0.14 -1.55
C GLY A 103 23.53 1.02 -2.08
N TYR A 104 23.88 1.48 -3.27
CA TYR A 104 22.95 2.13 -4.16
C TYR A 104 21.84 1.10 -4.41
N ASP A 105 20.90 0.97 -3.46
CA ASP A 105 19.70 0.15 -3.60
C ASP A 105 19.02 0.76 -4.81
N ARG A 106 19.11 0.07 -5.95
CA ARG A 106 18.44 0.45 -7.20
C ARG A 106 17.07 0.92 -6.79
N ALA A 107 16.81 2.22 -6.98
CA ALA A 107 15.58 2.89 -6.60
C ALA A 107 14.41 1.92 -6.71
N LYS A 108 13.99 1.34 -5.56
CA LYS A 108 12.89 0.39 -5.53
C LYS A 108 11.71 1.17 -6.08
N ARG A 109 11.26 0.77 -7.28
CA ARG A 109 10.14 1.42 -7.95
C ARG A 109 9.00 1.52 -6.93
N PRO A 110 8.43 2.71 -6.70
CA PRO A 110 7.36 2.87 -5.73
C PRO A 110 6.21 1.92 -6.09
N ARG A 111 5.87 0.99 -5.17
CA ARG A 111 4.89 -0.06 -5.42
C ARG A 111 3.47 0.51 -5.33
N ARG A 112 2.69 0.32 -6.39
CA ARG A 112 1.27 0.66 -6.46
C ARG A 112 0.45 -0.60 -6.30
N ILE A 113 -0.39 -0.67 -5.28
CA ILE A 113 -1.22 -1.84 -5.01
C ILE A 113 -2.69 -1.45 -5.09
N ALA A 114 -3.45 -2.17 -5.91
CA ALA A 114 -4.90 -2.13 -5.87
C ALA A 114 -5.39 -3.26 -4.97
N VAL A 115 -6.31 -2.97 -4.06
CA VAL A 115 -6.90 -3.91 -3.11
C VAL A 115 -8.40 -3.96 -3.35
N VAL A 116 -8.93 -5.14 -3.63
CA VAL A 116 -10.37 -5.40 -3.74
C VAL A 116 -10.80 -6.20 -2.52
N SER A 117 -11.45 -5.55 -1.57
CA SER A 117 -11.71 -6.15 -0.25
C SER A 117 -12.97 -5.56 0.39
N GLY A 118 -13.38 -6.14 1.52
CA GLY A 118 -14.39 -5.56 2.41
C GLY A 118 -13.75 -4.69 3.49
N GLY A 119 -14.56 -3.99 4.27
CA GLY A 119 -14.08 -2.94 5.20
C GLY A 119 -13.15 -3.48 6.30
N ALA A 120 -13.49 -4.63 6.89
CA ALA A 120 -12.61 -5.27 7.88
C ALA A 120 -11.31 -5.80 7.26
N GLY A 121 -11.37 -6.27 6.02
CA GLY A 121 -10.21 -6.75 5.27
C GLY A 121 -9.23 -5.63 4.91
N MET A 122 -9.76 -4.48 4.47
CA MET A 122 -8.96 -3.28 4.22
C MET A 122 -8.21 -2.83 5.48
N LEU A 123 -8.86 -2.84 6.65
CA LEU A 123 -8.19 -2.50 7.92
C LEU A 123 -7.05 -3.45 8.27
N VAL A 124 -7.18 -4.75 7.98
CA VAL A 124 -6.07 -5.71 8.14
C VAL A 124 -4.89 -5.30 7.26
N LEU A 125 -5.16 -4.85 6.04
CA LEU A 125 -4.15 -4.36 5.11
C LEU A 125 -3.64 -2.95 5.43
N SER A 126 -4.06 -2.32 6.53
CA SER A 126 -3.54 -1.02 6.98
C SER A 126 -2.02 -1.01 7.17
N SER A 127 -1.43 -2.12 7.60
CA SER A 127 0.02 -2.24 7.79
C SER A 127 0.79 -2.33 6.46
N LEU A 128 0.12 -2.66 5.36
CA LEU A 128 0.72 -2.69 4.03
C LEU A 128 0.98 -1.27 3.51
N SER A 129 0.12 -0.31 3.85
CA SER A 129 0.26 1.07 3.40
C SER A 129 1.59 1.69 3.84
N GLU A 130 2.11 1.36 5.02
CA GLU A 130 3.38 1.92 5.52
C GLU A 130 4.59 1.55 4.64
N GLN A 131 4.45 0.55 3.77
CA GLN A 131 5.52 -0.04 2.98
C GLN A 131 5.30 0.08 1.46
N VAL A 132 4.24 0.76 1.03
CA VAL A 132 3.90 0.97 -0.39
C VAL A 132 3.69 2.45 -0.69
N ASP A 133 3.92 2.86 -1.93
CA ASP A 133 3.80 4.27 -2.32
C ASP A 133 2.35 4.70 -2.49
N ARG A 134 1.53 3.79 -3.01
CA ARG A 134 0.09 3.99 -3.18
C ARG A 134 -0.64 2.68 -2.94
N MET A 135 -1.63 2.72 -2.06
CA MET A 135 -2.60 1.65 -1.86
C MET A 135 -3.98 2.16 -2.25
N THR A 136 -4.58 1.59 -3.29
CA THR A 136 -5.94 1.94 -3.72
C THR A 136 -6.91 0.86 -3.29
N CYS A 137 -7.80 1.18 -2.36
CA CYS A 137 -8.84 0.31 -1.84
C CYS A 137 -10.12 0.48 -2.65
N ILE A 138 -10.41 -0.50 -3.50
CA ILE A 138 -11.67 -0.60 -4.24
C ILE A 138 -12.69 -1.32 -3.35
N VAL A 139 -13.75 -0.61 -3.00
CA VAL A 139 -14.80 -1.12 -2.11
C VAL A 139 -15.84 -1.94 -2.89
N PRO A 140 -16.61 -2.82 -2.22
CA PRO A 140 -17.67 -3.58 -2.86
C PRO A 140 -18.78 -2.68 -3.46
N VAL A 141 -19.31 -3.07 -4.61
CA VAL A 141 -20.41 -2.37 -5.31
C VAL A 141 -21.72 -2.31 -4.52
N THR A 142 -21.90 -3.18 -3.52
CA THR A 142 -23.19 -3.37 -2.83
C THR A 142 -23.51 -2.28 -1.80
N ASP A 143 -22.52 -1.86 -1.01
CA ASP A 143 -22.68 -0.78 -0.03
C ASP A 143 -21.37 0.00 0.21
N PRO A 144 -20.98 0.88 -0.73
CA PRO A 144 -19.75 1.64 -0.60
C PRO A 144 -19.66 2.49 0.68
N VAL A 145 -20.79 2.95 1.20
CA VAL A 145 -20.85 3.84 2.37
C VAL A 145 -20.53 3.05 3.63
N GLU A 146 -21.16 1.90 3.83
CA GLU A 146 -20.86 1.04 4.97
C GLU A 146 -19.37 0.64 4.98
N TYR A 147 -18.84 0.28 3.83
CA TYR A 147 -17.44 -0.14 3.70
C TYR A 147 -16.46 1.02 3.93
N TYR A 148 -16.81 2.24 3.52
CA TYR A 148 -16.07 3.45 3.85
C TYR A 148 -16.02 3.69 5.38
N TYR A 149 -17.15 3.57 6.08
CA TYR A 149 -17.19 3.73 7.54
C TYR A 149 -16.36 2.66 8.26
N ARG A 150 -16.51 1.40 7.86
CA ARG A 150 -15.76 0.27 8.44
C ARG A 150 -14.26 0.43 8.28
N ALA A 151 -13.81 1.10 7.22
CA ALA A 151 -12.40 1.28 6.92
C ALA A 151 -11.87 2.68 7.33
N SER A 152 -12.69 3.53 7.96
CA SER A 152 -12.37 4.93 8.31
C SER A 152 -10.98 5.15 8.96
N GLY A 153 -10.44 4.16 9.67
CA GLY A 153 -9.07 4.17 10.19
C GLY A 153 -7.95 4.37 9.15
N LEU A 154 -8.14 3.98 7.87
CA LEU A 154 -7.12 4.21 6.84
C LEU A 154 -7.17 5.63 6.25
N LEU A 155 -8.23 6.41 6.48
CA LEU A 155 -8.39 7.73 5.85
C LEU A 155 -7.32 8.73 6.28
N ASN A 156 -6.68 8.49 7.43
CA ASN A 156 -5.59 9.31 7.92
C ASN A 156 -4.24 8.95 7.28
N GLN A 157 -4.17 7.92 6.45
CA GLN A 157 -2.95 7.50 5.79
C GLN A 157 -2.82 8.20 4.43
N PRO A 158 -1.74 8.97 4.20
CA PRO A 158 -1.63 9.88 3.06
C PRO A 158 -1.54 9.17 1.70
N ASN A 159 -1.20 7.89 1.70
CA ASN A 159 -0.99 7.07 0.52
C ASN A 159 -2.11 6.03 0.29
N VAL A 160 -3.19 6.10 1.06
CA VAL A 160 -4.35 5.22 0.91
C VAL A 160 -5.49 5.98 0.23
N TYR A 161 -6.00 5.39 -0.86
CA TYR A 161 -7.07 5.97 -1.65
C TYR A 161 -8.28 5.06 -1.62
N TYR A 162 -9.41 5.59 -1.18
CA TYR A 162 -10.70 4.90 -1.26
C TYR A 162 -11.35 5.15 -2.59
N VAL A 163 -11.74 4.07 -3.26
CA VAL A 163 -12.36 4.14 -4.57
C VAL A 163 -13.67 3.38 -4.53
N VAL A 164 -14.73 4.12 -4.86
CA VAL A 164 -16.03 3.54 -5.13
C VAL A 164 -16.05 3.10 -6.60
N PRO A 165 -16.33 1.83 -6.91
CA PRO A 165 -16.29 1.33 -8.28
C PRO A 165 -17.37 1.94 -9.16
N THR A 166 -18.55 2.25 -8.61
CA THR A 166 -19.71 2.79 -9.33
C THR A 166 -20.29 4.04 -8.66
N PRO A 167 -20.93 4.96 -9.40
CA PRO A 167 -21.51 6.17 -8.80
C PRO A 167 -22.71 5.89 -7.89
N VAL A 168 -23.35 4.72 -8.05
CA VAL A 168 -24.49 4.27 -7.23
C VAL A 168 -24.24 2.84 -6.73
N PRO A 169 -24.73 2.49 -5.53
CA PRO A 169 -24.69 1.12 -5.03
C PRO A 169 -25.55 0.20 -5.90
N LEU A 170 -25.12 -1.05 -6.04
CA LEU A 170 -25.80 -2.06 -6.85
C LEU A 170 -26.32 -3.19 -5.96
N GLU A 171 -27.55 -3.63 -6.21
CA GLU A 171 -28.11 -4.79 -5.53
C GLU A 171 -27.68 -6.09 -6.23
N VAL A 172 -27.19 -7.02 -5.41
CA VAL A 172 -26.61 -8.30 -5.84
C VAL A 172 -27.39 -9.43 -5.19
N ILE A 173 -28.00 -10.28 -6.02
CA ILE A 173 -28.73 -11.46 -5.60
C ILE A 173 -27.81 -12.66 -5.71
N ALA A 174 -27.74 -13.43 -4.62
CA ALA A 174 -27.17 -14.74 -4.58
C ALA A 174 -28.25 -15.81 -4.80
N GLU A 175 -27.96 -16.74 -5.70
CA GLU A 175 -28.67 -17.99 -5.87
C GLU A 175 -27.90 -19.08 -5.12
N LEU A 176 -28.57 -19.66 -4.12
CA LEU A 176 -28.00 -20.73 -3.29
C LEU A 176 -28.17 -22.09 -3.97
N ASP A 177 -27.54 -23.10 -3.40
CA ASP A 177 -27.54 -24.46 -3.94
C ASP A 177 -28.87 -25.19 -3.89
N ASP A 178 -29.86 -24.66 -3.16
CA ASP A 178 -31.24 -25.12 -3.17
C ASP A 178 -32.17 -24.28 -4.08
N GLY A 179 -31.61 -23.35 -4.85
CA GLY A 179 -32.33 -22.43 -5.73
C GLY A 179 -32.92 -21.21 -5.02
N THR A 180 -32.68 -21.03 -3.71
CA THR A 180 -33.12 -19.84 -2.99
C THR A 180 -32.42 -18.60 -3.51
N LEU A 181 -33.20 -17.54 -3.75
CA LEU A 181 -32.71 -16.24 -4.19
C LEU A 181 -32.76 -15.25 -3.03
N ILE A 182 -31.62 -14.64 -2.69
CA ILE A 182 -31.49 -13.72 -1.55
C ILE A 182 -30.48 -12.61 -1.85
N ASP A 183 -30.68 -11.39 -1.33
CA ASP A 183 -29.64 -10.35 -1.35
C ASP A 183 -28.40 -10.87 -0.61
N VAL A 184 -27.25 -10.84 -1.26
CA VAL A 184 -26.00 -11.41 -0.72
C VAL A 184 -25.61 -10.82 0.63
N ARG A 185 -25.98 -9.56 0.90
CA ARG A 185 -25.76 -8.89 2.18
C ARG A 185 -26.64 -9.47 3.27
N HIS A 186 -27.82 -9.97 2.96
CA HIS A 186 -28.77 -10.44 3.98
C HIS A 186 -28.58 -11.90 4.39
N ILE A 187 -27.70 -12.67 3.73
CA ILE A 187 -27.47 -14.08 4.07
C ILE A 187 -27.19 -14.29 5.57
N TYR A 188 -26.41 -13.41 6.20
CA TYR A 188 -26.09 -13.54 7.63
C TYR A 188 -27.30 -13.35 8.57
N LEU A 189 -28.40 -12.77 8.08
CA LEU A 189 -29.65 -12.60 8.84
C LEU A 189 -30.52 -13.86 8.85
N HIS A 190 -30.14 -14.89 8.09
CA HIS A 190 -30.89 -16.13 7.89
C HIS A 190 -30.08 -17.35 8.35
N PRO A 191 -30.02 -17.65 9.68
CA PRO A 191 -29.27 -18.79 10.21
C PRO A 191 -29.70 -20.14 9.64
N GLU A 192 -30.95 -20.27 9.18
CA GLU A 192 -31.48 -21.46 8.51
C GLU A 192 -30.76 -21.78 7.19
N LEU A 193 -30.09 -20.79 6.58
CA LEU A 193 -29.32 -20.96 5.35
C LEU A 193 -27.86 -21.31 5.63
N ALA A 194 -27.44 -21.47 6.88
CA ALA A 194 -26.03 -21.65 7.23
C ALA A 194 -25.35 -22.85 6.53
N GLU A 195 -26.08 -23.94 6.32
CA GLU A 195 -25.58 -25.14 5.63
C GLU A 195 -25.54 -24.99 4.10
N ARG A 196 -26.17 -23.95 3.55
CA ARG A 196 -26.22 -23.66 2.12
C ARG A 196 -24.93 -22.99 1.65
N ARG A 197 -24.76 -22.94 0.33
CA ARG A 197 -23.66 -22.21 -0.32
C ARG A 197 -24.15 -21.47 -1.55
N VAL A 198 -23.47 -20.39 -1.90
CA VAL A 198 -23.77 -19.62 -3.11
C VAL A 198 -23.29 -20.40 -4.33
N GLN A 199 -24.18 -20.57 -5.31
CA GLN A 199 -23.84 -21.09 -6.64
C GLN A 199 -23.63 -19.93 -7.62
N HIS A 200 -24.61 -19.03 -7.72
CA HIS A 200 -24.57 -17.94 -8.68
C HIS A 200 -24.80 -16.57 -8.03
N LEU A 201 -24.14 -15.54 -8.55
CA LEU A 201 -24.39 -14.13 -8.23
C LEU A 201 -24.90 -13.43 -9.49
N ARG A 202 -25.87 -12.54 -9.32
CA ARG A 202 -26.37 -11.69 -10.39
C ARG A 202 -26.75 -10.31 -9.87
N LEU A 203 -26.62 -9.31 -10.73
CA LEU A 203 -27.16 -7.98 -10.49
C LEU A 203 -28.68 -8.01 -10.70
N THR A 204 -29.42 -7.22 -9.93
CA THR A 204 -30.87 -7.02 -10.19
C THR A 204 -31.12 -6.14 -11.39
N GLN A 205 -30.22 -5.20 -11.66
CA GLN A 205 -30.26 -4.32 -12.82
C GLN A 205 -29.62 -4.96 -14.05
N ALA A 206 -30.27 -4.80 -15.21
CA ALA A 206 -29.78 -5.34 -16.47
C ALA A 206 -28.61 -4.53 -17.07
N ASP A 207 -28.59 -3.21 -16.84
CA ASP A 207 -27.59 -2.28 -17.37
C ASP A 207 -26.97 -1.49 -16.21
N PRO A 208 -25.89 -2.00 -15.59
CA PRO A 208 -25.23 -1.30 -14.49
C PRO A 208 -24.50 -0.04 -14.96
N PRO A 209 -24.33 0.96 -14.09
CA PRO A 209 -23.57 2.16 -14.42
C PRO A 209 -22.11 1.81 -14.76
N PRO A 210 -21.44 2.63 -15.60
CA PRO A 210 -20.04 2.42 -15.93
C PRO A 210 -19.16 2.54 -14.69
N LEU A 211 -17.98 1.93 -14.76
CA LEU A 211 -17.00 2.05 -13.69
C LEU A 211 -16.48 3.49 -13.57
N THR A 212 -16.13 3.87 -12.35
CA THR A 212 -15.42 5.12 -12.13
C THR A 212 -14.03 5.06 -12.77
N ARG A 213 -13.63 6.17 -13.40
CA ARG A 213 -12.33 6.30 -14.04
C ARG A 213 -11.17 5.98 -13.08
N VAL A 214 -11.30 6.39 -11.81
CA VAL A 214 -10.30 6.15 -10.77
C VAL A 214 -10.14 4.65 -10.49
N ALA A 215 -11.23 3.87 -10.51
CA ALA A 215 -11.16 2.42 -10.35
C ALA A 215 -10.38 1.79 -11.52
N ILE A 216 -10.73 2.13 -12.76
CA ILE A 216 -10.07 1.63 -13.96
C ILE A 216 -8.56 1.99 -13.95
N GLU A 217 -8.22 3.26 -13.73
CA GLU A 217 -6.82 3.72 -13.69
C GLU A 217 -6.03 3.01 -12.59
N SER A 218 -6.62 2.82 -11.40
CA SER A 218 -5.94 2.13 -10.30
C SER A 218 -5.62 0.67 -10.60
N LEU A 219 -6.47 -0.03 -11.36
CA LEU A 219 -6.22 -1.41 -11.78
C LEU A 219 -5.14 -1.48 -12.86
N HIS A 220 -5.11 -0.53 -13.79
CA HIS A 220 -4.09 -0.46 -14.85
C HIS A 220 -2.70 -0.08 -14.34
N GLU A 221 -2.63 0.85 -13.39
CA GLU A 221 -1.37 1.35 -12.84
C GLU A 221 -0.79 0.48 -11.72
N ALA A 222 -1.55 -0.49 -11.23
CA ALA A 222 -1.12 -1.37 -10.16
C ALA A 222 0.04 -2.27 -10.60
N ASP A 223 1.02 -2.46 -9.71
CA ASP A 223 2.00 -3.54 -9.81
C ASP A 223 1.38 -4.86 -9.31
N ALA A 224 0.40 -4.77 -8.41
CA ALA A 224 -0.32 -5.90 -7.86
C ALA A 224 -1.79 -5.58 -7.57
N ILE A 225 -2.67 -6.52 -7.90
CA ILE A 225 -4.09 -6.52 -7.54
C ILE A 225 -4.29 -7.60 -6.48
N VAL A 226 -4.56 -7.17 -5.25
CA VAL A 226 -4.82 -8.04 -4.10
C VAL A 226 -6.33 -8.22 -3.92
N LEU A 227 -6.80 -9.45 -4.04
CA LEU A 227 -8.17 -9.86 -3.77
C LEU A 227 -8.27 -10.35 -2.33
N GLY A 228 -9.04 -9.65 -1.50
CA GLY A 228 -9.19 -9.96 -0.09
C GLY A 228 -8.06 -9.40 0.81
N PRO A 229 -8.02 -9.80 2.09
CA PRO A 229 -8.94 -10.75 2.73
C PRO A 229 -10.36 -10.17 2.80
N GLY A 230 -11.41 -10.98 2.80
CA GLY A 230 -12.78 -10.49 2.82
C GLY A 230 -13.79 -11.54 2.35
N SER A 231 -15.08 -11.29 2.58
CA SER A 231 -16.10 -12.24 2.13
C SER A 231 -16.03 -12.42 0.63
N LEU A 232 -15.90 -13.67 0.17
CA LEU A 232 -15.68 -13.96 -1.24
C LEU A 232 -16.89 -13.48 -2.06
N PHE A 233 -18.09 -13.92 -1.68
CA PHE A 233 -19.33 -13.62 -2.39
C PHE A 233 -19.95 -12.26 -2.04
N GLU A 234 -19.64 -11.67 -0.88
CA GLU A 234 -20.22 -10.37 -0.49
C GLU A 234 -19.30 -9.18 -0.83
N SER A 235 -17.97 -9.35 -0.70
CA SER A 235 -17.03 -8.23 -0.79
C SER A 235 -16.15 -8.25 -2.04
N ILE A 236 -15.76 -9.42 -2.54
CA ILE A 236 -14.77 -9.53 -3.62
C ILE A 236 -15.45 -9.74 -4.98
N LEU A 237 -16.15 -10.87 -5.13
CA LEU A 237 -16.76 -11.31 -6.40
C LEU A 237 -17.83 -10.37 -6.97
N PRO A 238 -18.65 -9.65 -6.16
CA PRO A 238 -19.65 -8.73 -6.71
C PRO A 238 -19.08 -7.66 -7.65
N ASN A 239 -17.84 -7.22 -7.44
CA ASN A 239 -17.20 -6.25 -8.34
C ASN A 239 -16.99 -6.82 -9.74
N PHE A 240 -16.78 -8.14 -9.86
CA PHE A 240 -16.57 -8.83 -11.14
C PHE A 240 -17.87 -9.08 -11.92
N LEU A 241 -19.04 -8.82 -11.33
CA LEU A 241 -20.31 -8.79 -12.08
C LEU A 241 -20.37 -7.61 -13.05
N LEU A 242 -19.52 -6.60 -12.87
CA LEU A 242 -19.30 -5.51 -13.81
C LEU A 242 -18.28 -5.96 -14.85
N ALA A 243 -18.71 -6.10 -16.11
CA ALA A 243 -17.83 -6.54 -17.19
C ALA A 243 -16.58 -5.66 -17.33
N GLU A 244 -16.74 -4.33 -17.23
CA GLU A 244 -15.61 -3.38 -17.26
C GLU A 244 -14.58 -3.67 -16.15
N PHE A 245 -15.01 -4.12 -14.97
CA PHE A 245 -14.12 -4.45 -13.86
C PHE A 245 -13.33 -5.71 -14.13
N ALA A 246 -14.02 -6.77 -14.57
CA ALA A 246 -13.39 -8.03 -14.95
C ALA A 246 -12.37 -7.83 -16.08
N GLU A 247 -12.72 -7.05 -17.11
CA GLU A 247 -11.81 -6.72 -18.21
C GLU A 247 -10.61 -5.88 -17.74
N ALA A 248 -10.82 -4.87 -16.87
CA ALA A 248 -9.71 -4.06 -16.34
C ALA A 248 -8.73 -4.90 -15.51
N VAL A 249 -9.22 -5.82 -14.67
CA VAL A 249 -8.37 -6.75 -13.91
C VAL A 249 -7.63 -7.72 -14.84
N ARG A 250 -8.31 -8.26 -15.86
CA ARG A 250 -7.72 -9.20 -16.82
C ARG A 250 -6.65 -8.56 -17.69
N ALA A 251 -6.90 -7.36 -18.20
CA ALA A 251 -5.98 -6.63 -19.06
C ALA A 251 -4.78 -6.03 -18.30
N SER A 252 -4.90 -5.86 -16.98
CA SER A 252 -3.80 -5.35 -16.15
C SER A 252 -2.60 -6.30 -16.16
N PRO A 253 -1.35 -5.81 -16.33
CA PRO A 253 -0.14 -6.62 -16.17
C PRO A 253 0.20 -6.92 -14.70
N ALA A 254 -0.52 -6.31 -13.76
CA ALA A 254 -0.34 -6.50 -12.33
C ALA A 254 -0.37 -7.98 -11.95
N LYS A 255 0.33 -8.36 -10.88
CA LYS A 255 0.17 -9.68 -10.28
C LYS A 255 -1.15 -9.80 -9.54
N LYS A 256 -1.89 -10.88 -9.79
CA LYS A 256 -3.18 -11.18 -9.18
C LYS A 256 -2.91 -12.03 -7.95
N ILE A 257 -3.12 -11.49 -6.77
CA ILE A 257 -2.85 -12.19 -5.51
C ILE A 257 -4.18 -12.35 -4.76
N PHE A 258 -4.53 -13.57 -4.38
CA PHE A 258 -5.71 -13.82 -3.56
C PHE A 258 -5.29 -14.15 -2.11
N VAL A 259 -5.88 -13.46 -1.14
CA VAL A 259 -5.74 -13.78 0.29
C VAL A 259 -6.93 -14.61 0.71
N CYS A 260 -6.71 -15.90 0.90
CA CYS A 260 -7.78 -16.84 1.22
C CYS A 260 -8.36 -16.59 2.62
N ASN A 261 -9.66 -16.81 2.78
CA ASN A 261 -10.32 -16.67 4.08
C ASN A 261 -9.82 -17.75 5.05
N LEU A 262 -9.77 -17.39 6.35
CA LEU A 262 -9.34 -18.32 7.42
C LEU A 262 -10.40 -19.36 7.73
N MET A 263 -11.67 -18.97 7.61
CA MET A 263 -12.85 -19.78 7.91
C MET A 263 -13.84 -19.69 6.74
N THR A 264 -14.65 -20.73 6.57
CA THR A 264 -15.84 -20.69 5.72
C THR A 264 -16.90 -19.76 6.30
N GLU A 265 -17.71 -19.18 5.43
CA GLU A 265 -18.80 -18.27 5.77
C GLU A 265 -20.14 -18.99 5.62
N PRO A 266 -20.99 -19.07 6.66
CA PRO A 266 -22.25 -19.79 6.62
C PRO A 266 -23.19 -19.21 5.56
N GLY A 267 -23.85 -20.08 4.80
CA GLY A 267 -24.73 -19.66 3.69
C GLY A 267 -24.00 -19.13 2.46
N ARG A 268 -22.65 -19.10 2.46
CA ARG A 268 -21.84 -18.54 1.38
C ARG A 268 -20.82 -19.52 0.85
N THR A 269 -19.82 -19.82 1.67
CA THR A 269 -18.69 -20.69 1.33
C THR A 269 -18.72 -21.96 2.19
N THR A 270 -19.90 -22.39 2.66
CA THR A 270 -20.05 -23.62 3.43
C THR A 270 -19.47 -24.81 2.67
N GLY A 271 -18.54 -25.52 3.32
CA GLY A 271 -17.82 -26.65 2.74
C GLY A 271 -16.75 -26.28 1.70
N PHE A 272 -16.48 -24.98 1.45
CA PHE A 272 -15.44 -24.58 0.50
C PHE A 272 -14.05 -24.92 1.02
N ARG A 273 -13.24 -25.39 0.09
CA ARG A 273 -11.79 -25.54 0.21
C ARG A 273 -11.07 -24.41 -0.50
N VAL A 274 -9.74 -24.38 -0.41
CA VAL A 274 -8.91 -23.41 -1.15
C VAL A 274 -9.17 -23.50 -2.67
N ALA A 275 -9.23 -24.72 -3.22
CA ALA A 275 -9.52 -24.94 -4.64
C ALA A 275 -10.89 -24.35 -5.05
N ASP A 276 -11.92 -24.46 -4.22
CA ASP A 276 -13.25 -23.92 -4.52
C ASP A 276 -13.27 -22.39 -4.56
N HIS A 277 -12.49 -21.74 -3.69
CA HIS A 277 -12.33 -20.28 -3.76
C HIS A 277 -11.63 -19.87 -5.07
N ILE A 278 -10.60 -20.59 -5.49
CA ILE A 278 -9.89 -20.31 -6.75
C ILE A 278 -10.80 -20.53 -7.96
N ARG A 279 -11.59 -21.62 -7.97
CA ARG A 279 -12.58 -21.89 -9.03
C ARG A 279 -13.62 -20.79 -9.12
N ALA A 280 -14.16 -20.33 -7.99
CA ALA A 280 -15.11 -19.24 -7.97
C ALA A 280 -14.49 -17.95 -8.53
N ILE A 281 -13.26 -17.60 -8.15
CA ILE A 281 -12.57 -16.44 -8.74
C ILE A 281 -12.41 -16.62 -10.26
N LYS A 282 -12.02 -17.82 -10.70
CA LYS A 282 -11.86 -18.12 -12.13
C LYS A 282 -13.16 -17.99 -12.91
N GLU A 283 -14.27 -18.43 -12.35
CA GLU A 283 -15.60 -18.35 -12.94
C GLU A 283 -16.06 -16.89 -13.08
N TYR A 284 -16.02 -16.11 -12.00
CA TYR A 284 -16.54 -14.73 -12.01
C TYR A 284 -15.58 -13.72 -12.63
N ALA A 285 -14.29 -13.83 -12.35
CA ALA A 285 -13.30 -12.84 -12.80
C ALA A 285 -12.71 -13.17 -14.17
N GLY A 286 -12.85 -14.41 -14.66
CA GLY A 286 -12.21 -14.87 -15.89
C GLY A 286 -10.67 -14.81 -15.82
N ILE A 287 -10.11 -14.92 -14.62
CA ILE A 287 -8.67 -14.94 -14.34
C ILE A 287 -8.33 -16.04 -13.34
N THR A 288 -7.11 -16.58 -13.43
CA THR A 288 -6.55 -17.43 -12.37
C THR A 288 -5.58 -16.57 -11.56
N PRO A 289 -5.73 -16.45 -10.22
CA PRO A 289 -4.76 -15.74 -9.39
C PRO A 289 -3.35 -16.30 -9.62
N ASP A 290 -2.34 -15.42 -9.78
CA ASP A 290 -0.94 -15.84 -9.87
C ASP A 290 -0.52 -16.53 -8.56
N TYR A 291 -0.89 -15.90 -7.43
CA TYR A 291 -0.54 -16.36 -6.08
C TYR A 291 -1.77 -16.41 -5.18
N VAL A 292 -1.81 -17.42 -4.31
CA VAL A 292 -2.84 -17.55 -3.27
C VAL A 292 -2.16 -17.71 -1.91
N LEU A 293 -2.45 -16.81 -0.98
CA LEU A 293 -1.96 -16.87 0.39
C LEU A 293 -2.98 -17.64 1.26
N VAL A 294 -2.51 -18.69 1.92
CA VAL A 294 -3.30 -19.53 2.83
C VAL A 294 -2.64 -19.58 4.19
N ASN A 295 -3.44 -19.57 5.24
CA ASN A 295 -2.93 -19.64 6.60
C ASN A 295 -2.45 -21.06 6.94
N ALA A 296 -1.16 -21.20 7.23
CA ALA A 296 -0.52 -22.46 7.62
C ALA A 296 -0.86 -22.87 9.06
N GLN A 297 -1.03 -21.88 9.95
CA GLN A 297 -1.10 -22.16 11.38
C GLN A 297 -2.43 -22.80 11.74
N ARG A 298 -2.37 -24.00 12.35
CA ARG A 298 -3.55 -24.66 12.91
C ARG A 298 -4.16 -23.78 14.00
N ILE A 299 -5.46 -23.56 13.88
CA ILE A 299 -6.24 -22.77 14.83
C ILE A 299 -6.46 -23.63 16.06
N ASP A 300 -6.40 -23.03 17.26
CA ASP A 300 -6.55 -23.78 18.48
C ASP A 300 -7.93 -24.48 18.56
N PRO A 301 -8.02 -25.67 19.19
CA PRO A 301 -9.26 -26.44 19.20
C PRO A 301 -10.43 -25.74 19.88
N GLU A 302 -10.18 -24.87 20.86
CA GLU A 302 -11.23 -24.13 21.54
C GLU A 302 -11.85 -23.07 20.62
N THR A 303 -11.02 -22.26 19.95
CA THR A 303 -11.49 -21.33 18.92
C THR A 303 -12.23 -22.07 17.82
N THR A 304 -11.70 -23.21 17.36
CA THR A 304 -12.35 -24.02 16.32
C THR A 304 -13.75 -24.47 16.74
N ARG A 305 -13.97 -24.87 18.01
CA ARG A 305 -15.30 -25.23 18.52
C ARG A 305 -16.27 -24.05 18.55
N ILE A 306 -15.80 -22.85 18.92
CA ILE A 306 -16.62 -21.62 18.93
C ILE A 306 -17.13 -21.33 17.52
N TYR A 307 -16.24 -21.41 16.53
CA TYR A 307 -16.57 -21.18 15.12
C TYR A 307 -17.44 -22.30 14.53
N ALA A 308 -17.19 -23.56 14.89
CA ALA A 308 -18.03 -24.69 14.49
C ALA A 308 -19.47 -24.55 15.00
N ALA A 309 -19.67 -24.01 16.22
CA ALA A 309 -21.00 -23.71 16.74
C ALA A 309 -21.76 -22.62 15.95
N ALA A 310 -21.03 -21.84 15.14
CA ALA A 310 -21.58 -20.87 14.19
C ALA A 310 -21.57 -21.38 12.74
N ASN A 311 -21.44 -22.70 12.51
CA ASN A 311 -21.36 -23.34 11.19
C ASN A 311 -20.17 -22.89 10.34
N GLN A 312 -19.06 -22.52 10.98
CA GLN A 312 -17.82 -22.11 10.31
C GLN A 312 -16.74 -23.17 10.49
N THR A 313 -16.05 -23.49 9.40
CA THR A 313 -14.96 -24.47 9.37
C THR A 313 -13.67 -23.83 8.88
N PRO A 314 -12.50 -24.19 9.43
CA PRO A 314 -11.22 -23.71 8.92
C PRO A 314 -10.99 -24.08 7.46
N VAL A 315 -10.45 -23.14 6.68
CA VAL A 315 -10.05 -23.39 5.29
C VAL A 315 -8.57 -23.75 5.28
N TYR A 316 -8.26 -25.01 4.94
CA TYR A 316 -6.91 -25.55 4.84
C TYR A 316 -6.68 -26.26 3.49
N LEU A 317 -5.41 -26.47 3.15
CA LEU A 317 -5.04 -27.39 2.08
C LEU A 317 -5.35 -28.83 2.46
N ASP A 318 -5.76 -29.61 1.47
CA ASP A 318 -5.93 -31.05 1.61
C ASP A 318 -4.58 -31.77 1.55
N PRO A 319 -4.47 -32.95 2.20
CA PRO A 319 -3.31 -33.81 2.03
C PRO A 319 -2.99 -34.14 0.56
N GLY A 320 -4.01 -34.31 -0.28
CA GLY A 320 -3.85 -34.57 -1.71
C GLY A 320 -3.36 -33.37 -2.52
N ASP A 321 -3.52 -32.14 -2.01
CA ASP A 321 -3.03 -30.96 -2.70
C ASP A 321 -1.49 -30.96 -2.73
N TYR A 322 -0.84 -31.49 -1.70
CA TYR A 322 0.63 -31.54 -1.61
C TYR A 322 1.31 -32.50 -2.61
N GLU A 323 0.56 -33.20 -3.46
CA GLU A 323 1.13 -34.06 -4.49
C GLU A 323 1.80 -33.26 -5.62
N GLU A 324 1.34 -32.03 -5.88
CA GLU A 324 1.85 -31.16 -6.94
C GLU A 324 2.70 -29.99 -6.38
N LEU A 325 3.85 -30.34 -5.79
CA LEU A 325 4.82 -29.38 -5.24
C LEU A 325 5.56 -28.62 -6.34
N ALA A 326 5.59 -27.30 -6.25
CA ALA A 326 6.38 -26.44 -7.11
C ALA A 326 7.38 -25.60 -6.30
N ALA A 327 8.61 -25.50 -6.80
CA ALA A 327 9.63 -24.64 -6.24
C ALA A 327 9.43 -23.19 -6.73
N LEU A 328 9.49 -22.21 -5.81
CA LEU A 328 9.43 -20.80 -6.17
C LEU A 328 10.76 -20.37 -6.85
N PRO A 329 10.73 -19.60 -7.96
CA PRO A 329 11.93 -19.04 -8.54
C PRO A 329 12.67 -18.14 -7.55
N GLY A 330 13.97 -18.38 -7.33
CA GLY A 330 14.82 -17.59 -6.43
C GLY A 330 14.84 -18.06 -4.96
N ASP A 331 14.32 -19.25 -4.65
CA ASP A 331 14.21 -19.70 -3.27
C ASP A 331 15.54 -20.26 -2.69
N THR A 332 16.22 -19.44 -1.89
CA THR A 332 17.28 -19.89 -0.96
C THR A 332 16.74 -20.25 0.43
N HIS A 333 15.44 -20.04 0.71
CA HIS A 333 14.87 -20.08 2.07
C HIS A 333 13.69 -21.04 2.30
N GLY A 334 13.36 -21.93 1.36
CA GLY A 334 12.58 -23.14 1.62
C GLY A 334 11.06 -22.96 1.75
N GLN A 335 10.49 -21.87 1.21
CA GLN A 335 9.04 -21.78 1.07
C GLN A 335 8.60 -22.54 -0.19
N ARG A 336 8.14 -23.78 0.01
CA ARG A 336 7.52 -24.60 -1.03
C ARG A 336 6.08 -24.15 -1.26
N GLY A 337 5.73 -23.92 -2.50
CA GLY A 337 4.34 -23.69 -2.92
C GLY A 337 3.73 -24.95 -3.51
N VAL A 338 2.41 -24.97 -3.58
CA VAL A 338 1.61 -26.02 -4.21
C VAL A 338 0.87 -25.41 -5.39
N ILE A 339 0.78 -26.11 -6.52
CA ILE A 339 -0.07 -25.65 -7.63
C ILE A 339 -1.48 -26.19 -7.42
N ILE A 340 -2.48 -25.29 -7.35
CA ILE A 340 -3.89 -25.67 -7.24
C ILE A 340 -4.68 -24.83 -8.24
N GLU A 341 -5.44 -25.50 -9.12
CA GLU A 341 -6.27 -24.83 -10.14
C GLU A 341 -5.48 -23.86 -11.05
N GLY A 342 -4.16 -24.07 -11.17
CA GLY A 342 -3.23 -23.21 -11.93
C GLY A 342 -2.66 -22.02 -11.14
N SER A 343 -3.03 -21.85 -9.88
CA SER A 343 -2.47 -20.84 -8.98
C SER A 343 -1.32 -21.39 -8.14
N MET A 344 -0.31 -20.57 -7.86
CA MET A 344 0.73 -20.88 -6.87
C MET A 344 0.21 -20.59 -5.46
N VAL A 345 -0.09 -21.64 -4.71
CA VAL A 345 -0.60 -21.56 -3.34
C VAL A 345 0.54 -21.63 -2.34
N ILE A 346 0.59 -20.67 -1.42
CA ILE A 346 1.67 -20.50 -0.46
C ILE A 346 1.08 -20.47 0.95
N GLU A 347 1.48 -21.44 1.75
CA GLU A 347 1.13 -21.50 3.17
C GLU A 347 2.10 -20.64 3.99
N THR A 348 1.55 -19.72 4.77
CA THR A 348 2.33 -18.93 5.73
C THR A 348 1.49 -18.62 6.97
N ASP A 349 2.13 -18.27 8.08
CA ASP A 349 1.42 -17.83 9.27
C ASP A 349 0.80 -16.45 9.00
N LEU A 350 -0.53 -16.40 8.87
CA LEU A 350 -1.29 -15.21 8.49
C LEU A 350 -2.29 -14.77 9.56
N ALA A 351 -2.46 -15.55 10.63
CA ALA A 351 -3.56 -15.38 11.56
C ALA A 351 -3.09 -14.97 12.96
N ALA A 352 -3.97 -14.26 13.66
CA ALA A 352 -3.88 -14.01 15.09
C ALA A 352 -5.26 -14.11 15.73
N ALA A 353 -5.32 -14.64 16.95
CA ALA A 353 -6.53 -14.63 17.76
C ALA A 353 -6.56 -13.34 18.58
N VAL A 354 -7.59 -12.52 18.40
CA VAL A 354 -7.76 -11.23 19.08
C VAL A 354 -8.97 -11.31 20.02
N ILE A 355 -8.83 -10.77 21.23
CA ILE A 355 -9.98 -10.62 22.13
C ILE A 355 -10.73 -9.35 21.73
N GLN A 356 -11.96 -9.52 21.26
CA GLN A 356 -12.86 -8.43 20.93
C GLN A 356 -13.92 -8.31 22.02
N TYR A 357 -14.04 -7.11 22.58
CA TYR A 357 -15.11 -6.78 23.50
C TYR A 357 -16.34 -6.40 22.68
N THR A 358 -17.35 -7.28 22.67
CA THR A 358 -18.63 -6.97 22.06
C THR A 358 -19.63 -6.58 23.14
N THR A 359 -20.35 -5.50 22.90
CA THR A 359 -21.43 -5.08 23.77
C THR A 359 -22.68 -5.84 23.34
N SER A 360 -23.35 -6.53 24.27
CA SER A 360 -24.62 -7.18 23.95
C SER A 360 -25.66 -6.13 23.57
N LEU A 361 -26.36 -6.34 22.45
CA LEU A 361 -27.51 -5.51 22.03
C LEU A 361 -28.61 -5.50 23.09
N ASP A 362 -28.79 -6.61 23.80
CA ASP A 362 -29.81 -6.77 24.86
C ASP A 362 -29.40 -6.13 26.19
N ASN A 363 -28.11 -5.87 26.39
CA ASN A 363 -27.61 -5.29 27.64
C ASN A 363 -26.35 -4.45 27.41
N PRO A 364 -26.50 -3.15 27.05
CA PRO A 364 -25.40 -2.27 26.65
C PRO A 364 -24.30 -2.06 27.69
N GLN A 365 -24.54 -2.43 28.96
CA GLN A 365 -23.57 -2.35 30.04
C GLN A 365 -22.75 -3.63 30.24
N GLN A 366 -23.11 -4.74 29.59
CA GLN A 366 -22.35 -5.99 29.61
C GLN A 366 -21.45 -6.10 28.38
N SER A 367 -20.16 -5.90 28.60
CA SER A 367 -19.12 -6.19 27.62
C SER A 367 -18.73 -7.67 27.74
N ARG A 368 -18.94 -8.44 26.66
CA ARG A 368 -18.49 -9.82 26.57
C ARG A 368 -17.18 -9.87 25.77
N ALA A 369 -16.14 -10.39 26.39
CA ALA A 369 -14.91 -10.74 25.69
C ALA A 369 -15.19 -11.96 24.79
N VAL A 370 -15.13 -11.76 23.48
CA VAL A 370 -15.26 -12.81 22.48
C VAL A 370 -13.92 -12.95 21.78
N ARG A 371 -13.41 -14.18 21.70
CA ARG A 371 -12.19 -14.48 20.96
C ARG A 371 -12.54 -14.55 19.48
N VAL A 372 -11.94 -13.69 18.67
CA VAL A 372 -12.19 -13.59 17.23
C VAL A 372 -10.88 -13.87 16.50
N LEU A 373 -10.94 -14.78 15.53
CA LEU A 373 -9.85 -15.05 14.63
C LEU A 373 -9.82 -13.99 13.52
N ARG A 374 -8.66 -13.39 13.28
CA ARG A 374 -8.46 -12.43 12.19
C ARG A 374 -7.13 -12.69 11.51
N HIS A 375 -7.03 -12.20 10.29
CA HIS A 375 -5.72 -12.03 9.65
C HIS A 375 -4.90 -11.01 10.46
N ASP A 376 -3.63 -11.32 10.68
CA ASP A 376 -2.66 -10.41 11.27
C ASP A 376 -2.12 -9.49 10.18
N GLY A 377 -2.35 -8.18 10.33
CA GLY A 377 -1.98 -7.20 9.32
C GLY A 377 -0.48 -7.12 9.05
N GLN A 378 0.37 -7.30 10.07
CA GLN A 378 1.82 -7.24 9.92
C GLN A 378 2.34 -8.49 9.20
N LYS A 379 1.88 -9.67 9.61
CA LYS A 379 2.27 -10.93 8.96
C LYS A 379 1.80 -10.96 7.49
N LEU A 380 0.56 -10.53 7.24
CA LEU A 380 0.00 -10.47 5.89
C LEU A 380 0.75 -9.46 5.01
N ALA A 381 1.05 -8.26 5.52
CA ALA A 381 1.83 -7.28 4.78
C ALA A 381 3.23 -7.80 4.45
N ALA A 382 3.91 -8.46 5.40
CA ALA A 382 5.22 -9.06 5.16
C ALA A 382 5.17 -10.15 4.08
N ALA A 383 4.17 -11.03 4.13
CA ALA A 383 3.97 -12.07 3.12
C ALA A 383 3.72 -11.48 1.72
N LEU A 384 2.83 -10.49 1.61
CA LEU A 384 2.55 -9.80 0.33
C LEU A 384 3.80 -9.11 -0.22
N LEU A 385 4.55 -8.40 0.61
CA LEU A 385 5.75 -7.69 0.17
C LEU A 385 6.86 -8.62 -0.28
N GLU A 386 6.99 -9.78 0.37
CA GLU A 386 7.92 -10.83 -0.02
C GLU A 386 7.57 -11.42 -1.39
N LEU A 387 6.29 -11.70 -1.66
CA LEU A 387 5.85 -12.09 -3.00
C LEU A 387 6.20 -11.05 -4.05
N LEU A 388 5.93 -9.78 -3.74
CA LEU A 388 6.21 -8.66 -4.64
C LEU A 388 7.70 -8.33 -4.81
N ARG A 389 8.61 -8.87 -3.98
CA ARG A 389 10.06 -8.76 -4.20
C ARG A 389 10.58 -9.78 -5.21
N ARG A 390 9.86 -10.89 -5.37
CA ARG A 390 10.27 -12.02 -6.20
C ARG A 390 9.79 -11.89 -7.66
N VAL A 391 8.84 -10.98 -7.89
CA VAL A 391 8.33 -10.55 -9.18
C VAL A 391 8.98 -9.23 -9.56
#